data_AF-A0A972TII9-F1
#
_entry.id   AF-A0A972TII9-F1
#
_cell.length_a   1.000
_cell.length_b   1.000
_cell.length_c   1.000
_cell.angle_alpha   90.00
_cell.angle_beta   90.00
_cell.angle_gamma   90.00
#
_symmetry.space_group_name_H-M   'P 1'
#
loop_
_entity.id
_entity.type
_entity.pdbx_description
1 polymer ?
#
loop_
_entity_poly.entity_id
_entity_poly.type
_entity_poly.pdbx_seq_one_letter_code
_entity_poly.pdbx_strand_id
1 'polypeptide(L)'
;MSPNIQVSVTTLLYLVLTGATCFVLGFFLRKLFSGKQLKEAEDRSKTILEQAKKDAGNRRKEAELEAKDLLFRTKGEFEKETKERRQELMGLERRLVQREENLDRKVDILERKERSVNDRDRNIGKKERALSDKEKELEGLISEEKTQLQTVSGMTRDDAKRLLIKRMEDEAKHDAAKMIKRIDDEAKLTADKQARKVVGLAIQRCAADHTVESTVSVVQLPGDEMKGRIIGREGRNIRALEIATGIDVIIDDTPEAVILSGFDMVRREIAR
;
A
#
# COMPACT_ATOMS: atom_id res chain seq x y z
N MET A 1 51.36 -105.29 132.62
CA MET A 1 51.80 -103.89 132.41
C MET A 1 52.58 -103.86 131.10
N SER A 2 52.13 -103.32 129.97
CA SER A 2 50.99 -102.45 129.67
C SER A 2 50.62 -102.71 128.19
N PRO A 3 49.51 -103.38 127.87
CA PRO A 3 49.10 -103.70 126.49
C PRO A 3 48.84 -102.47 125.60
N ASN A 4 48.85 -101.26 126.17
CA ASN A 4 48.59 -100.01 125.45
C ASN A 4 49.73 -99.56 124.51
N ILE A 5 51.01 -99.91 124.75
CA ILE A 5 52.11 -99.43 123.90
C ILE A 5 52.14 -100.19 122.55
N GLN A 6 51.92 -101.51 122.56
CA GLN A 6 51.84 -102.29 121.32
C GLN A 6 50.58 -101.96 120.50
N VAL A 7 49.46 -101.66 121.14
CA VAL A 7 48.23 -101.20 120.47
C VAL A 7 48.40 -99.78 119.89
N SER A 8 49.18 -98.91 120.53
CA SER A 8 49.49 -97.57 120.02
C SER A 8 50.42 -97.58 118.80
N VAL A 9 51.40 -98.49 118.76
CA VAL A 9 52.34 -98.61 117.64
C VAL A 9 51.66 -99.26 116.42
N THR A 10 50.82 -100.28 116.61
CA THR A 10 50.08 -100.92 115.51
C THR A 10 49.04 -99.97 114.90
N THR A 11 48.31 -99.20 115.72
CA THR A 11 47.38 -98.18 115.22
C THR A 11 48.08 -97.07 114.44
N LEU A 12 49.24 -96.59 114.90
CA LEU A 12 50.06 -95.62 114.14
C LEU A 12 50.50 -96.20 112.79
N LEU A 13 50.90 -97.48 112.75
CA LEU A 13 51.33 -98.16 111.53
C LEU A 13 50.19 -98.31 110.51
N TYR A 14 48.96 -98.65 110.97
CA TYR A 14 47.76 -98.66 110.14
C TYR A 14 47.37 -97.26 109.62
N LEU A 15 47.59 -96.20 110.40
CA LEU A 15 47.28 -94.83 110.01
C LEU A 15 48.27 -94.31 108.94
N VAL A 16 49.55 -94.67 109.07
CA VAL A 16 50.55 -94.39 108.03
C VAL A 16 50.29 -95.20 106.76
N LEU A 17 49.92 -96.48 106.89
CA LEU A 17 49.55 -97.33 105.74
C LEU A 17 48.30 -96.82 105.02
N THR A 18 47.25 -96.43 105.74
CA THR A 18 46.03 -95.86 105.14
C THR A 18 46.30 -94.47 104.54
N GLY A 19 47.13 -93.64 105.18
CA GLY A 19 47.59 -92.38 104.61
C GLY A 19 48.38 -92.56 103.31
N ALA A 20 49.31 -93.52 103.29
CA ALA A 20 50.11 -93.84 102.11
C ALA A 20 49.24 -94.41 100.97
N THR A 21 48.30 -95.32 101.25
CA THR A 21 47.40 -95.84 100.21
C THR A 21 46.46 -94.77 99.67
N CYS A 22 45.88 -93.92 100.52
CA CYS A 22 45.08 -92.77 100.10
C CYS A 22 45.89 -91.76 99.28
N PHE A 23 47.17 -91.51 99.63
CA PHE A 23 48.04 -90.62 98.87
C PHE A 23 48.38 -91.20 97.50
N VAL A 24 48.71 -92.49 97.41
CA VAL A 24 48.98 -93.18 96.14
C VAL A 24 47.73 -93.22 95.26
N LEU A 25 46.56 -93.57 95.82
CA LEU A 25 45.28 -93.53 95.12
C LEU A 25 44.92 -92.12 94.65
N GLY A 26 45.11 -91.11 95.50
CA GLY A 26 44.88 -89.71 95.17
C GLY A 26 45.82 -89.19 94.07
N PHE A 27 47.10 -89.59 94.11
CA PHE A 27 48.08 -89.28 93.07
C PHE A 27 47.73 -89.94 91.73
N PHE A 28 47.33 -91.21 91.73
CA PHE A 28 46.87 -91.91 90.53
C PHE A 28 45.57 -91.32 89.98
N LEU A 29 44.58 -91.02 90.83
CA LEU A 29 43.34 -90.36 90.42
C LEU A 29 43.60 -88.96 89.84
N ARG A 30 44.47 -88.16 90.46
CA ARG A 30 44.89 -86.85 89.95
C ARG A 30 45.62 -86.97 88.61
N LYS A 31 46.51 -87.96 88.45
CA LYS A 31 47.23 -88.22 87.20
C LYS A 31 46.28 -88.64 86.07
N LEU A 32 45.26 -89.46 86.37
CA LEU A 32 44.23 -89.87 85.41
C LEU A 32 43.27 -88.73 85.05
N PHE A 33 42.77 -87.96 86.01
CA PHE A 33 41.90 -86.81 85.76
C PHE A 33 42.61 -85.67 85.04
N SER A 34 43.88 -85.39 85.39
CA SER A 34 44.69 -84.38 84.70
C SER A 34 44.96 -84.79 83.25
N GLY A 35 45.25 -86.08 82.99
CA GLY A 35 45.36 -86.60 81.63
C GLY A 35 44.05 -86.52 80.83
N LYS A 36 42.90 -86.77 81.46
CA LYS A 36 41.57 -86.60 80.83
C LYS A 36 41.26 -85.13 80.52
N GLN A 37 41.51 -84.20 81.45
CA GLN A 37 41.31 -82.76 81.22
C GLN A 37 42.24 -82.22 80.13
N LEU A 38 43.50 -82.66 80.10
CA LEU A 38 44.45 -82.28 79.05
C LEU A 38 43.99 -82.79 77.68
N LYS A 39 43.54 -84.05 77.62
CA LYS A 39 43.02 -84.65 76.38
C LYS A 39 41.74 -83.95 75.91
N GLU A 40 40.83 -83.63 76.83
CA GLU A 40 39.61 -82.88 76.51
C GLU A 40 39.92 -81.44 76.04
N ALA A 41 40.89 -80.77 76.65
CA ALA A 41 41.36 -79.45 76.20
C ALA A 41 42.00 -79.53 74.80
N GLU A 42 42.79 -80.57 74.53
CA GLU A 42 43.39 -80.84 73.23
C GLU A 42 42.32 -81.14 72.16
N ASP A 43 41.33 -81.98 72.48
CA ASP A 43 40.22 -82.31 71.58
C ASP A 43 39.32 -81.10 71.29
N ARG A 44 39.06 -80.25 72.30
CA ARG A 44 38.36 -78.97 72.12
C ARG A 44 39.17 -78.01 71.26
N SER A 45 40.48 -77.89 71.48
CA SER A 45 41.36 -77.05 70.66
C SER A 45 41.39 -77.52 69.20
N LYS A 46 41.51 -78.84 68.97
CA LYS A 46 41.41 -79.44 67.63
C LYS A 46 40.07 -79.14 66.98
N THR A 47 38.97 -79.27 67.71
CA THR A 47 37.62 -78.99 67.20
C THR A 47 37.47 -77.51 66.83
N ILE A 48 37.96 -76.59 67.66
CA ILE A 48 37.95 -75.14 67.39
C ILE A 48 38.80 -74.83 66.16
N LEU A 49 39.99 -75.43 66.02
CA LEU A 49 40.85 -75.23 64.85
C LEU A 49 40.19 -75.75 63.58
N GLU A 50 39.56 -76.93 63.61
CA GLU A 50 38.86 -77.47 62.45
C GLU A 50 37.62 -76.65 62.09
N GLN A 51 36.86 -76.16 63.09
CA GLN A 51 35.76 -75.21 62.86
C GLN A 51 36.27 -73.90 62.25
N ALA A 52 37.33 -73.30 62.80
CA ALA A 52 37.93 -72.08 62.28
C ALA A 52 38.44 -72.25 60.84
N LYS A 53 39.05 -73.40 60.51
CA LYS A 53 39.45 -73.72 59.13
C LYS A 53 38.26 -73.85 58.20
N LYS A 54 37.19 -74.52 58.65
CA LYS A 54 35.96 -74.68 57.88
C LYS A 54 35.28 -73.34 57.63
N ASP A 55 35.19 -72.49 58.66
CA ASP A 55 34.59 -71.16 58.58
C ASP A 55 35.42 -70.22 57.69
N ALA A 56 36.76 -70.26 57.79
CA ALA A 56 37.65 -69.53 56.88
C ALA A 56 37.50 -70.01 55.43
N GLY A 57 37.38 -71.33 55.23
CA GLY A 57 37.11 -71.92 53.91
C GLY A 57 35.75 -71.48 53.34
N ASN A 58 34.71 -71.45 54.16
CA ASN A 58 33.38 -70.98 53.77
C ASN A 58 33.38 -69.50 53.44
N ARG A 59 33.96 -68.64 54.31
CA ARG A 59 34.07 -67.19 54.06
C ARG A 59 34.86 -66.88 52.80
N ARG A 60 35.93 -67.63 52.53
CA ARG A 60 36.70 -67.48 51.28
C ARG A 60 35.85 -67.81 50.06
N LYS A 61 35.09 -68.91 50.10
CA LYS A 61 34.20 -69.31 49.01
C LYS A 61 33.06 -68.30 48.82
N GLU A 62 32.46 -67.82 49.90
CA GLU A 62 31.41 -66.81 49.88
C GLU A 62 31.93 -65.49 49.28
N ALA A 63 33.08 -64.99 49.75
CA ALA A 63 33.73 -63.80 49.17
C ALA A 63 34.09 -63.98 47.69
N GLU A 64 34.53 -65.18 47.27
CA GLU A 64 34.81 -65.46 45.87
C GLU A 64 33.54 -65.51 45.01
N LEU A 65 32.44 -66.05 45.54
CA LEU A 65 31.14 -66.06 44.87
C LEU A 65 30.57 -64.65 44.76
N GLU A 66 30.60 -63.86 45.83
CA GLU A 66 30.17 -62.45 45.80
C GLU A 66 30.99 -61.62 44.82
N ALA A 67 32.32 -61.81 44.79
CA ALA A 67 33.19 -61.14 43.82
C ALA A 67 32.84 -61.55 42.38
N LYS A 68 32.57 -62.84 42.14
CA LYS A 68 32.13 -63.32 40.82
C LYS A 68 30.77 -62.73 40.43
N ASP A 69 29.80 -62.71 41.34
CA ASP A 69 28.47 -62.14 41.09
C ASP A 69 28.55 -60.65 40.78
N LEU A 70 29.36 -59.89 41.54
CA LEU A 70 29.60 -58.48 41.28
C LEU A 70 30.27 -58.27 39.91
N LEU A 71 31.27 -59.09 39.57
CA LEU A 71 31.92 -59.04 38.25
C LEU A 71 30.94 -59.35 37.11
N PHE A 72 30.05 -60.32 37.27
CA PHE A 72 29.04 -60.64 36.26
C PHE A 72 28.01 -59.51 36.11
N ARG A 73 27.53 -58.93 37.21
CA ARG A 73 26.61 -57.80 37.18
C ARG A 73 27.22 -56.57 36.53
N THR A 74 28.40 -56.17 36.98
CA THR A 74 29.12 -55.00 36.43
C THR A 74 29.48 -55.20 34.96
N LYS A 75 29.88 -56.40 34.54
CA LYS A 75 30.07 -56.71 33.11
C LYS A 75 28.77 -56.58 32.31
N GLY A 76 27.66 -57.12 32.83
CA GLY A 76 26.36 -57.02 32.15
C GLY A 76 25.87 -55.57 32.00
N GLU A 77 26.03 -54.76 33.04
CA GLU A 77 25.71 -53.32 33.00
C GLU A 77 26.60 -52.58 32.00
N PHE A 78 27.92 -52.85 32.03
CA PHE A 78 28.87 -52.24 31.10
C PHE A 78 28.59 -52.62 29.64
N GLU A 79 28.26 -53.88 29.35
CA GLU A 79 27.89 -54.33 28.01
C GLU A 79 26.60 -53.66 27.53
N LYS A 80 25.61 -53.51 28.42
CA LYS A 80 24.35 -52.83 28.12
C LYS A 80 24.58 -51.36 27.81
N GLU A 81 25.30 -50.63 28.67
CA GLU A 81 25.62 -49.22 28.48
C GLU A 81 26.43 -49.01 27.19
N THR A 82 27.44 -49.86 26.94
CA THR A 82 28.23 -49.82 25.71
C THR A 82 27.37 -50.02 24.47
N LYS A 83 26.40 -50.95 24.53
CA LYS A 83 25.47 -51.20 23.42
C LYS A 83 24.55 -50.00 23.18
N GLU A 84 23.98 -49.43 24.24
CA GLU A 84 23.13 -48.23 24.15
C GLU A 84 23.90 -47.05 23.58
N ARG A 85 25.09 -46.76 24.13
CA ARG A 85 26.00 -45.72 23.63
C ARG A 85 26.37 -45.91 22.17
N ARG A 86 26.65 -47.16 21.76
CA ARG A 86 26.94 -47.49 20.36
C ARG A 86 25.75 -47.21 19.45
N GLN A 87 24.53 -47.55 19.88
CA GLN A 87 23.31 -47.26 19.12
C GLN A 87 23.06 -45.75 19.00
N GLU A 88 23.25 -44.99 20.08
CA GLU A 88 23.16 -43.53 20.07
C GLU A 88 24.16 -42.90 19.09
N LEU A 89 25.43 -43.35 19.13
CA LEU A 89 26.48 -42.87 18.22
C LEU A 89 26.14 -43.18 16.76
N MET A 90 25.69 -44.40 16.45
CA MET A 90 25.25 -44.74 15.08
C MET A 90 24.04 -43.89 14.64
N GLY A 91 23.14 -43.54 15.56
CA GLY A 91 22.01 -42.65 15.28
C GLY A 91 22.43 -41.19 15.04
N LEU A 92 23.45 -40.71 15.77
CA LEU A 92 24.06 -39.39 15.53
C LEU A 92 24.80 -39.35 14.19
N GLU A 93 25.60 -40.37 13.90
CA GLU A 93 26.36 -40.49 12.65
C GLU A 93 25.43 -40.47 11.42
N ARG A 94 24.35 -41.27 11.43
CA ARG A 94 23.35 -41.25 10.35
C ARG A 94 22.72 -39.87 10.15
N ARG A 95 22.40 -39.15 11.24
CA ARG A 95 21.84 -37.79 11.16
C ARG A 95 22.86 -36.79 10.62
N LEU A 96 24.14 -36.94 10.97
CA LEU A 96 25.21 -36.10 10.46
C LEU A 96 25.41 -36.32 8.96
N VAL A 97 25.50 -37.56 8.50
CA VAL A 97 25.62 -37.90 7.07
C VAL A 97 24.42 -37.36 6.28
N GLN A 98 23.20 -37.54 6.77
CA GLN A 98 22.02 -36.98 6.11
C GLN A 98 22.04 -35.44 6.06
N ARG A 99 22.59 -34.78 7.08
CA ARG A 99 22.75 -33.32 7.10
C ARG A 99 23.83 -32.86 6.12
N GLU A 100 24.93 -33.59 6.02
CA GLU A 100 26.01 -33.35 5.06
C GLU A 100 25.50 -33.48 3.62
N GLU A 101 24.83 -34.58 3.28
CA GLU A 101 24.22 -34.75 1.95
C GLU A 101 23.23 -33.64 1.59
N ASN A 102 22.44 -33.19 2.57
CA ASN A 102 21.50 -32.07 2.37
C ASN A 102 22.22 -30.73 2.19
N LEU A 103 23.37 -30.54 2.84
CA LEU A 103 24.19 -29.35 2.65
C LEU A 103 24.85 -29.38 1.27
N ASP A 104 25.41 -30.50 0.84
CA ASP A 104 26.02 -30.65 -0.49
C ASP A 104 25.00 -30.37 -1.60
N ARG A 105 23.79 -30.91 -1.50
CA ARG A 105 22.71 -30.59 -2.44
C ARG A 105 22.37 -29.11 -2.47
N LYS A 106 22.39 -28.42 -1.33
CA LYS A 106 22.15 -26.97 -1.26
C LYS A 106 23.30 -26.20 -1.91
N VAL A 107 24.54 -26.61 -1.69
CA VAL A 107 25.73 -26.01 -2.33
C VAL A 107 25.61 -26.14 -3.85
N ASP A 108 25.30 -27.33 -4.37
CA ASP A 108 25.10 -27.56 -5.81
C ASP A 108 24.01 -26.66 -6.41
N ILE A 109 22.88 -26.49 -5.70
CA ILE A 109 21.80 -25.61 -6.14
C ILE A 109 22.25 -24.15 -6.15
N LEU A 110 22.99 -23.72 -5.13
CA LEU A 110 23.52 -22.37 -5.04
C LEU A 110 24.53 -22.08 -6.14
N GLU A 111 25.47 -22.99 -6.40
CA GLU A 111 26.43 -22.85 -7.50
C GLU A 111 25.75 -22.74 -8.86
N ARG A 112 24.72 -23.56 -9.12
CA ARG A 112 23.94 -23.47 -10.38
C ARG A 112 23.24 -22.12 -10.51
N LYS A 113 22.66 -21.61 -9.42
CA LYS A 113 22.03 -20.28 -9.41
C LYS A 113 23.05 -19.18 -9.63
N GLU A 114 24.20 -19.25 -8.98
CA GLU A 114 25.29 -18.28 -9.14
C GLU A 114 25.78 -18.23 -10.59
N ARG A 115 26.03 -19.39 -11.21
CA ARG A 115 26.39 -19.46 -12.65
C ARG A 115 25.30 -18.84 -13.52
N SER A 116 24.03 -19.15 -13.27
CA SER A 116 22.92 -18.58 -14.03
C SER A 116 22.81 -17.06 -13.87
N VAL A 117 23.09 -16.52 -12.68
CA VAL A 117 23.09 -15.06 -12.43
C VAL A 117 24.26 -14.41 -13.16
N ASN A 118 25.46 -14.96 -13.02
CA ASN A 118 26.66 -14.47 -13.71
C ASN A 118 26.48 -14.45 -15.24
N ASP A 119 25.85 -15.48 -15.82
CA ASP A 119 25.55 -15.52 -17.25
C ASP A 119 24.52 -14.46 -17.66
N ARG A 120 23.50 -14.21 -16.82
CA ARG A 120 22.52 -13.14 -17.05
C ARG A 120 23.18 -11.77 -16.99
N ASP A 121 24.02 -11.51 -16.01
CA ASP A 121 24.73 -10.23 -15.85
C ASP A 121 25.66 -9.97 -17.02
N ARG A 122 26.39 -10.98 -17.49
CA ARG A 122 27.20 -10.89 -18.72
C ARG A 122 26.35 -10.55 -19.93
N ASN A 123 25.18 -11.17 -20.08
CA ASN A 123 24.27 -10.91 -21.19
C ASN A 123 23.65 -9.51 -21.12
N ILE A 124 23.30 -9.03 -19.91
CA ILE A 124 22.82 -7.67 -19.69
C ILE A 124 23.91 -6.67 -20.06
N GLY A 125 25.13 -6.83 -19.54
CA GLY A 125 26.25 -5.94 -19.87
C GLY A 125 26.57 -5.91 -21.38
N LYS A 126 26.41 -7.02 -22.10
CA LYS A 126 26.51 -7.03 -23.58
C LYS A 126 25.40 -6.22 -24.24
N LYS A 127 24.15 -6.36 -23.78
CA LYS A 127 23.00 -5.62 -24.31
C LYS A 127 23.11 -4.13 -24.04
N GLU A 128 23.56 -3.74 -22.84
CA GLU A 128 23.77 -2.34 -22.47
C GLU A 128 24.81 -1.67 -23.36
N ARG A 129 25.94 -2.35 -23.62
CA ARG A 129 26.96 -1.85 -24.56
C ARG A 129 26.39 -1.69 -25.97
N ALA A 130 25.72 -2.73 -26.48
CA ALA A 130 25.11 -2.69 -27.80
C ALA A 130 24.04 -1.59 -27.93
N LEU A 131 23.28 -1.33 -26.86
CA LEU A 131 22.30 -0.25 -26.82
C LEU A 131 22.99 1.11 -26.83
N SER A 132 24.03 1.30 -26.02
CA SER A 132 24.80 2.54 -25.98
C SER A 132 25.47 2.86 -27.31
N ASP A 133 26.00 1.84 -28.01
CA ASP A 133 26.58 2.02 -29.34
C ASP A 133 25.52 2.42 -30.37
N LYS A 134 24.33 1.81 -30.32
CA LYS A 134 23.18 2.20 -31.17
C LYS A 134 22.67 3.60 -30.88
N GLU A 135 22.63 4.02 -29.61
CA GLU A 135 22.22 5.37 -29.23
C GLU A 135 23.17 6.41 -29.84
N LYS A 136 24.48 6.17 -29.78
CA LYS A 136 25.48 7.04 -30.42
C LYS A 136 25.35 7.08 -31.93
N GLU A 137 25.12 5.93 -32.56
CA GLU A 137 24.88 5.85 -34.00
C GLU A 137 23.64 6.64 -34.41
N LEU A 138 22.54 6.49 -33.67
CA LEU A 138 21.29 7.24 -33.87
C LEU A 138 21.49 8.74 -33.71
N GLU A 139 22.19 9.17 -32.66
CA GLU A 139 22.52 10.59 -32.46
C GLU A 139 23.36 11.14 -33.63
N GLY A 140 24.31 10.36 -34.13
CA GLY A 140 25.09 10.69 -35.32
C GLY A 140 24.22 10.86 -36.57
N LEU A 141 23.37 9.87 -36.86
CA LEU A 141 22.44 9.90 -38.00
C LEU A 141 21.47 11.07 -37.91
N ILE A 142 20.89 11.35 -36.74
CA ILE A 142 20.00 12.51 -36.53
C ILE A 142 20.75 13.82 -36.77
N SER A 143 22.01 13.91 -36.35
CA SER A 143 22.83 15.09 -36.61
C SER A 143 23.09 15.26 -38.10
N GLU A 144 23.44 14.18 -38.80
CA GLU A 144 23.69 14.20 -40.24
C GLU A 144 22.44 14.56 -41.04
N GLU A 145 21.29 13.94 -40.72
CA GLU A 145 20.00 14.24 -41.33
C GLU A 145 19.62 15.72 -41.14
N LYS A 146 19.84 16.27 -39.94
CA LYS A 146 19.63 17.72 -39.70
C LYS A 146 20.51 18.58 -40.59
N THR A 147 21.78 18.24 -40.76
CA THR A 147 22.70 18.97 -41.63
C THR A 147 22.29 18.84 -43.10
N GLN A 148 21.90 17.65 -43.55
CA GLN A 148 21.42 17.42 -44.92
C GLN A 148 20.11 18.18 -45.18
N LEU A 149 19.14 18.17 -44.26
CA LEU A 149 17.91 18.97 -44.36
C LEU A 149 18.20 20.47 -44.45
N GLN A 150 19.14 20.98 -43.66
CA GLN A 150 19.59 22.38 -43.77
C GLN A 150 20.20 22.68 -45.15
N THR A 151 20.96 21.73 -45.70
CA THR A 151 21.61 21.89 -47.00
C THR A 151 20.61 21.82 -48.16
N VAL A 152 19.71 20.82 -48.15
CA VAL A 152 18.69 20.59 -49.21
C VAL A 152 17.61 21.66 -49.21
N SER A 153 17.21 22.17 -48.04
CA SER A 153 16.25 23.28 -47.95
C SER A 153 16.84 24.61 -48.39
N GLY A 154 18.16 24.71 -48.60
CA GLY A 154 18.87 25.96 -48.93
C GLY A 154 18.67 27.06 -47.88
N MET A 155 18.15 26.70 -46.70
CA MET A 155 17.74 27.60 -45.64
C MET A 155 18.34 27.09 -44.34
N THR A 156 19.05 27.97 -43.64
CA THR A 156 19.51 27.66 -42.28
C THR A 156 18.31 27.55 -41.34
N ARG A 157 18.47 26.91 -40.18
CA ARG A 157 17.41 26.81 -39.16
C ARG A 157 16.83 28.18 -38.79
N ASP A 158 17.67 29.20 -38.78
CA ASP A 158 17.28 30.58 -38.45
C ASP A 158 16.54 31.25 -39.60
N ASP A 159 16.81 30.88 -40.85
CA ASP A 159 16.04 31.33 -42.01
C ASP A 159 14.65 30.68 -42.04
N ALA A 160 14.56 29.38 -41.73
CA ALA A 160 13.27 28.67 -41.60
C ALA A 160 12.40 29.29 -40.51
N LYS A 161 13.01 29.61 -39.36
CA LYS A 161 12.33 30.31 -38.27
C LYS A 161 11.85 31.70 -38.70
N ARG A 162 12.68 32.49 -39.39
CA ARG A 162 12.29 33.81 -39.91
C ARG A 162 11.15 33.74 -40.92
N LEU A 163 11.18 32.78 -41.85
CA LEU A 163 10.13 32.60 -42.84
C LEU A 163 8.80 32.22 -42.19
N LEU A 164 8.82 31.33 -41.20
CA LEU A 164 7.62 30.94 -40.45
C LEU A 164 7.00 32.14 -39.72
N ILE A 165 7.82 32.92 -39.01
CA ILE A 165 7.37 34.13 -38.31
C ILE A 165 6.74 35.11 -39.31
N LYS A 166 7.40 35.35 -40.45
CA LYS A 166 6.87 36.26 -41.48
C LYS A 166 5.52 35.80 -42.05
N ARG A 167 5.35 34.49 -42.29
CA ARG A 167 4.06 33.95 -42.76
C ARG A 167 2.94 34.12 -41.73
N MET A 168 3.23 33.89 -40.45
CA MET A 168 2.26 34.12 -39.38
C MET A 168 1.87 35.60 -39.26
N GLU A 169 2.83 36.51 -39.44
CA GLU A 169 2.54 37.95 -39.46
C GLU A 169 1.65 38.35 -40.66
N ASP A 170 1.93 37.82 -41.85
CA ASP A 170 1.15 38.13 -43.05
C ASP A 170 -0.29 37.57 -42.97
N GLU A 171 -0.45 36.37 -42.40
CA GLU A 171 -1.76 35.76 -42.13
C GLU A 171 -2.56 36.57 -41.10
N ALA A 172 -1.93 36.97 -39.99
CA ALA A 172 -2.55 37.82 -38.99
C ALA A 172 -3.01 39.17 -39.56
N LYS A 173 -2.21 39.80 -40.44
CA LYS A 173 -2.59 41.03 -41.14
C LYS A 173 -3.80 40.81 -42.07
N HIS A 174 -3.83 39.68 -42.77
CA HIS A 174 -4.93 39.35 -43.67
C HIS A 174 -6.26 39.16 -42.92
N ASP A 175 -6.23 38.46 -41.79
CA ASP A 175 -7.40 38.24 -40.95
C ASP A 175 -7.87 39.54 -40.28
N ALA A 176 -6.93 40.37 -39.82
CA ALA A 176 -7.24 41.70 -39.32
C ALA A 176 -7.95 42.56 -40.39
N ALA A 177 -7.46 42.55 -41.63
CA ALA A 177 -8.07 43.30 -42.74
C ALA A 177 -9.51 42.81 -43.04
N LYS A 178 -9.75 41.49 -43.03
CA LYS A 178 -11.11 40.93 -43.16
C LYS A 178 -12.01 41.37 -42.02
N MET A 179 -11.53 41.34 -40.79
CA MET A 179 -12.30 41.76 -39.62
C MET A 179 -12.67 43.24 -39.70
N ILE A 180 -11.72 44.11 -40.08
CA ILE A 180 -11.96 45.55 -40.28
C ILE A 180 -13.05 45.75 -41.34
N LYS A 181 -12.94 45.09 -42.49
CA LYS A 181 -13.95 45.21 -43.56
C LYS A 181 -15.34 44.79 -43.10
N ARG A 182 -15.44 43.67 -42.36
CA ARG A 182 -16.72 43.21 -41.80
C ARG A 182 -17.32 44.22 -40.84
N ILE A 183 -16.51 44.81 -39.95
CA ILE A 183 -16.97 45.84 -39.00
C ILE A 183 -17.47 47.08 -39.75
N ASP A 184 -16.76 47.51 -40.80
CA ASP A 184 -17.18 48.66 -41.63
C ASP A 184 -18.51 48.40 -42.37
N ASP A 185 -18.67 47.20 -42.94
CA ASP A 185 -19.92 46.81 -43.62
C ASP A 185 -21.10 46.73 -42.63
N GLU A 186 -20.90 46.16 -41.44
CA GLU A 186 -21.91 46.13 -40.36
C GLU A 186 -22.27 47.54 -39.87
N ALA A 187 -21.29 48.43 -39.73
CA ALA A 187 -21.51 49.81 -39.33
C ALA A 187 -22.35 50.56 -40.38
N LYS A 188 -22.03 50.40 -41.68
CA LYS A 188 -22.82 50.99 -42.78
C LYS A 188 -24.26 50.47 -42.81
N LEU A 189 -24.47 49.17 -42.65
CA LEU A 189 -25.82 48.58 -42.59
C LEU A 189 -26.62 49.10 -41.40
N THR A 190 -25.98 49.20 -40.24
CA THR A 190 -26.60 49.73 -39.02
C THR A 190 -26.96 51.21 -39.18
N ALA A 191 -26.06 52.00 -39.76
CA ALA A 191 -26.28 53.41 -40.05
C ALA A 191 -27.45 53.61 -41.03
N ASP A 192 -27.53 52.85 -42.12
CA ASP A 192 -28.66 52.93 -43.07
C ASP A 192 -30.00 52.59 -42.40
N LYS A 193 -30.02 51.51 -41.60
CA LYS A 193 -31.23 51.11 -40.85
C LYS A 193 -31.66 52.19 -39.85
N GLN A 194 -30.71 52.81 -39.15
CA GLN A 194 -31.00 53.92 -38.23
C GLN A 194 -31.49 55.16 -38.98
N ALA A 195 -30.86 55.52 -40.10
CA ALA A 195 -31.25 56.66 -40.93
C ALA A 195 -32.70 56.50 -41.41
N ARG A 196 -33.06 55.34 -41.96
CA ARG A 196 -34.44 55.04 -42.38
C ARG A 196 -35.44 55.15 -41.24
N LYS A 197 -35.07 54.68 -40.04
CA LYS A 197 -35.92 54.78 -38.84
C LYS A 197 -36.14 56.24 -38.43
N VAL A 198 -35.09 57.05 -38.43
CA VAL A 198 -35.18 58.48 -38.08
C VAL A 198 -36.02 59.24 -39.09
N VAL A 199 -35.80 59.05 -40.39
CA VAL A 199 -36.59 59.68 -41.46
C VAL A 199 -38.06 59.24 -41.36
N GLY A 200 -38.33 57.95 -41.17
CA GLY A 200 -39.69 57.44 -41.02
C GLY A 200 -40.42 58.07 -39.81
N LEU A 201 -39.72 58.19 -38.67
CA LEU A 201 -40.28 58.82 -37.47
C LEU A 201 -40.54 60.33 -37.69
N ALA A 202 -39.65 61.02 -38.40
CA ALA A 202 -39.82 62.44 -38.72
C ALA A 202 -41.05 62.65 -39.62
N ILE A 203 -41.22 61.83 -40.67
CA ILE A 203 -42.40 61.87 -41.54
C ILE A 203 -43.67 61.62 -40.72
N GLN A 204 -43.70 60.57 -39.89
CA GLN A 204 -44.87 60.25 -39.06
C GLN A 204 -45.26 61.40 -38.12
N ARG A 205 -44.28 62.13 -37.57
CA ARG A 205 -44.52 63.26 -36.67
C ARG A 205 -44.98 64.52 -37.41
N CYS A 206 -44.45 64.81 -38.60
CA CYS A 206 -44.74 66.06 -39.31
C CYS A 206 -45.95 65.98 -40.25
N ALA A 207 -46.34 64.77 -40.69
CA ALA A 207 -47.39 64.62 -41.71
C ALA A 207 -48.76 65.15 -41.25
N ALA A 208 -49.17 64.86 -40.02
CA ALA A 208 -50.49 65.26 -39.53
C ALA A 208 -50.65 66.79 -39.46
N ASP A 209 -49.68 67.47 -38.82
CA ASP A 209 -49.73 68.93 -38.65
C ASP A 209 -49.66 69.66 -40.00
N HIS A 210 -48.81 69.20 -40.93
CA HIS A 210 -48.71 69.81 -42.25
C HIS A 210 -49.97 69.61 -43.10
N THR A 211 -50.63 68.44 -43.00
CA THR A 211 -51.88 68.21 -43.74
C THR A 211 -53.00 69.14 -43.28
N VAL A 212 -53.15 69.40 -41.98
CA VAL A 212 -54.20 70.29 -41.46
C VAL A 212 -53.97 71.74 -41.91
N GLU A 213 -52.74 72.24 -41.78
CA GLU A 213 -52.38 73.60 -42.22
C GLU A 213 -52.55 73.77 -43.74
N SER A 214 -52.23 72.73 -44.52
CA SER A 214 -52.31 72.80 -45.97
C SER A 214 -53.72 72.66 -46.52
N THR A 215 -54.73 72.16 -45.81
CA THR A 215 -56.08 71.88 -46.40
C THR A 215 -57.23 72.71 -45.86
N VAL A 216 -57.08 73.36 -44.70
CA VAL A 216 -58.17 74.09 -44.05
C VAL A 216 -57.77 75.54 -43.79
N SER A 217 -58.66 76.50 -44.05
CA SER A 217 -58.46 77.92 -43.70
C SER A 217 -59.72 78.47 -43.04
N VAL A 218 -59.56 79.14 -41.91
CA VAL A 218 -60.67 79.78 -41.20
C VAL A 218 -60.75 81.24 -41.62
N VAL A 219 -61.95 81.70 -41.96
CA VAL A 219 -62.24 83.08 -42.33
C VAL A 219 -63.21 83.68 -41.32
N GLN A 220 -62.82 84.80 -40.71
CA GLN A 220 -63.67 85.55 -39.80
C GLN A 220 -64.53 86.55 -40.58
N LEU A 221 -65.81 86.58 -40.26
CA LEU A 221 -66.82 87.43 -40.89
C LEU A 221 -67.16 88.59 -39.94
N PRO A 222 -67.45 89.80 -40.46
CA PRO A 222 -67.73 90.98 -39.64
C PRO A 222 -69.11 90.96 -38.93
N GLY A 223 -69.76 89.80 -38.85
CA GLY A 223 -71.05 89.59 -38.19
C GLY A 223 -71.89 88.49 -38.85
N ASP A 224 -72.81 87.90 -38.09
CA ASP A 224 -73.66 86.78 -38.55
C ASP A 224 -74.61 87.17 -39.69
N GLU A 225 -74.93 88.46 -39.86
CA GLU A 225 -75.69 88.94 -41.03
C GLU A 225 -74.94 88.64 -42.34
N MET A 226 -73.62 88.80 -42.36
CA MET A 226 -72.79 88.44 -43.52
C MET A 226 -72.74 86.93 -43.74
N LYS A 227 -72.72 86.12 -42.67
CA LYS A 227 -72.82 84.66 -42.76
C LYS A 227 -74.14 84.24 -43.39
N GLY A 228 -75.26 84.84 -42.98
CA GLY A 228 -76.57 84.62 -43.59
C GLY A 228 -76.65 85.01 -45.07
N ARG A 229 -75.96 86.09 -45.48
CA ARG A 229 -75.84 86.51 -46.88
C ARG A 229 -75.00 85.57 -47.73
N ILE A 230 -73.88 85.07 -47.19
CA ILE A 230 -73.02 84.09 -47.87
C ILE A 230 -73.77 82.79 -48.09
N ILE A 231 -74.62 82.36 -47.16
CA ILE A 231 -75.50 81.19 -47.34
C ILE A 231 -76.55 81.47 -48.43
N GLY A 232 -77.28 82.57 -48.30
CA GLY A 232 -78.40 82.93 -49.18
C GLY A 232 -79.63 82.03 -48.97
N ARG A 233 -80.80 82.46 -49.48
CA ARG A 233 -82.06 81.67 -49.35
C ARG A 233 -81.88 80.28 -50.00
N GLU A 234 -82.02 79.23 -49.18
CA GLU A 234 -81.83 77.81 -49.54
C GLU A 234 -80.38 77.41 -49.88
N GLY A 235 -79.38 78.17 -49.40
CA GLY A 235 -77.97 77.83 -49.66
C GLY A 235 -77.52 78.11 -51.09
N ARG A 236 -78.28 78.92 -51.84
CA ARG A 236 -77.95 79.22 -53.25
C ARG A 236 -76.66 80.02 -53.41
N ASN A 237 -76.36 80.94 -52.49
CA ASN A 237 -75.14 81.74 -52.59
C ASN A 237 -73.90 80.91 -52.24
N ILE A 238 -73.97 80.06 -51.22
CA ILE A 238 -72.84 79.21 -50.84
C ILE A 238 -72.50 78.22 -51.95
N ARG A 239 -73.49 77.55 -52.54
CA ARG A 239 -73.24 76.66 -53.68
C ARG A 239 -72.69 77.40 -54.89
N ALA A 240 -73.16 78.62 -55.15
CA ALA A 240 -72.61 79.44 -56.24
C ALA A 240 -71.14 79.80 -55.97
N LEU A 241 -70.78 80.12 -54.72
CA LEU A 241 -69.42 80.40 -54.30
C LEU A 241 -68.53 79.14 -54.39
N GLU A 242 -69.01 78.00 -53.91
CA GLU A 242 -68.32 76.70 -53.99
C GLU A 242 -68.08 76.28 -55.44
N ILE A 243 -69.06 76.44 -56.33
CA ILE A 243 -68.92 76.13 -57.76
C ILE A 243 -67.95 77.11 -58.44
N ALA A 244 -68.02 78.40 -58.11
CA ALA A 244 -67.17 79.42 -58.73
C ALA A 244 -65.70 79.30 -58.30
N THR A 245 -65.45 78.99 -57.04
CA THR A 245 -64.10 78.93 -56.46
C THR A 245 -63.53 77.51 -56.46
N GLY A 246 -64.38 76.47 -56.51
CA GLY A 246 -63.99 75.07 -56.38
C GLY A 246 -63.48 74.70 -54.99
N ILE A 247 -63.90 75.44 -53.96
CA ILE A 247 -63.55 75.25 -52.55
C ILE A 247 -64.82 75.00 -51.76
N ASP A 248 -64.80 74.00 -50.89
CA ASP A 248 -65.94 73.67 -50.04
C ASP A 248 -66.00 74.63 -48.87
N VAL A 249 -67.15 75.25 -48.65
CA VAL A 249 -67.36 76.21 -47.57
C VAL A 249 -68.16 75.52 -46.48
N ILE A 250 -67.47 75.11 -45.43
CA ILE A 250 -68.07 74.43 -44.29
C ILE A 250 -68.57 75.48 -43.30
N ILE A 251 -69.87 75.45 -43.05
CA ILE A 251 -70.50 76.26 -42.02
C ILE A 251 -70.78 75.38 -40.81
N ASP A 252 -70.19 75.77 -39.69
CA ASP A 252 -70.40 75.13 -38.40
C ASP A 252 -71.05 76.13 -37.40
N ASP A 253 -71.35 75.67 -36.20
CA ASP A 253 -71.97 76.40 -35.09
C ASP A 253 -71.07 77.51 -34.50
N THR A 254 -69.89 77.76 -35.09
CA THR A 254 -69.01 78.85 -34.69
C THR A 254 -69.58 80.20 -35.16
N PRO A 255 -69.93 81.14 -34.25
CA PRO A 255 -70.45 82.46 -34.62
C PRO A 255 -69.36 83.27 -35.34
N GLU A 256 -69.77 84.11 -36.29
CA GLU A 256 -68.88 85.04 -37.01
C GLU A 256 -67.71 84.39 -37.79
N ALA A 257 -67.74 83.08 -38.07
CA ALA A 257 -66.70 82.42 -38.85
C ALA A 257 -67.24 81.33 -39.79
N VAL A 258 -66.51 81.12 -40.90
CA VAL A 258 -66.72 80.02 -41.86
C VAL A 258 -65.38 79.35 -42.17
N ILE A 259 -65.43 78.04 -42.44
CA ILE A 259 -64.25 77.23 -42.69
C ILE A 259 -64.19 76.92 -44.19
N LEU A 260 -63.10 77.30 -44.83
CA LEU A 260 -62.80 76.94 -46.21
C LEU A 260 -61.95 75.67 -46.22
N SER A 261 -62.46 74.63 -46.89
CA SER A 261 -61.79 73.34 -47.04
C SER A 261 -61.49 73.08 -48.51
N GLY A 262 -60.24 72.79 -48.83
CA GLY A 262 -59.86 72.40 -50.19
C GLY A 262 -58.35 72.25 -50.35
N PHE A 263 -57.90 71.43 -51.29
CA PHE A 263 -56.48 71.08 -51.44
C PHE A 263 -55.63 72.15 -52.14
N ASP A 264 -56.26 73.02 -52.93
CA ASP A 264 -55.57 74.07 -53.70
C ASP A 264 -55.48 75.37 -52.88
N MET A 265 -54.27 75.73 -52.46
CA MET A 265 -54.01 76.94 -51.65
C MET A 265 -54.41 78.22 -52.39
N VAL A 266 -54.23 78.27 -53.71
CA VAL A 266 -54.53 79.48 -54.51
C VAL A 266 -56.02 79.69 -54.59
N ARG A 267 -56.78 78.62 -54.87
CA ARG A 267 -58.26 78.69 -54.90
C ARG A 267 -58.85 79.02 -53.53
N ARG A 268 -58.26 78.50 -52.45
CA ARG A 268 -58.71 78.78 -51.09
C ARG A 268 -58.50 80.25 -50.71
N GLU A 269 -57.40 80.86 -51.13
CA GLU A 269 -57.17 82.28 -50.90
C GLU A 269 -58.06 83.17 -51.78
N ILE A 270 -58.45 82.71 -52.98
CA ILE A 270 -59.47 83.40 -53.81
C ILE A 270 -60.87 83.32 -53.17
N ALA A 271 -61.17 82.21 -52.49
CA ALA A 271 -62.45 82.02 -51.81
C ALA A 271 -62.56 82.76 -50.46
N ARG A 272 -61.41 83.10 -49.84
CA ARG A 272 -61.31 83.86 -48.59
C ARG A 272 -61.65 85.33 -48.79
#